data_AF-B0FXZ1-F1
#
_entry.id   AF-B0FXZ1-F1
#
_cell.length_a   1.000
_cell.length_b   1.000
_cell.length_c   1.000
_cell.angle_alpha   90.00
_cell.angle_beta   90.00
_cell.angle_gamma   90.00
#
_symmetry.space_group_name_H-M   'P 1'
#
loop_
_entity.id
_entity.type
_entity.pdbx_description
1 polymer ?
#
loop_
_entity_poly.entity_id
_entity_poly.type
_entity_poly.pdbx_seq_one_letter_code
_entity_poly.pdbx_strand_id
1 'polypeptide(L)' 'MILIGTLTKNHQGRYTLPDGHYFTTGDDIEIKLELTWIKTRVHHDLKDYYLVDYPSVPMEGLMARKP' A
#
# COMPACT_ATOMS: atom_id res chain seq x y z
N MET A 1 16.69 7.12 -1.03
CA MET A 1 16.60 5.69 -0.68
C MET A 1 15.17 5.27 -0.94
N ILE A 2 14.94 4.27 -1.79
CA ILE A 2 13.58 3.76 -2.04
C ILE A 2 13.21 2.89 -0.84
N LEU A 3 12.16 3.27 -0.12
CA LEU A 3 11.66 2.49 1.01
C LEU A 3 10.75 1.40 0.46
N ILE A 4 11.19 0.15 0.59
CA ILE A 4 10.51 -1.05 0.13
C ILE A 4 10.25 -1.99 1.30
N GLY A 5 9.09 -2.63 1.32
CA GLY A 5 8.80 -3.67 2.29
C GLY A 5 7.40 -4.22 2.18
N THR A 6 7.12 -5.23 3.00
CA THR A 6 5.80 -5.82 3.11
C THR A 6 4.87 -4.89 3.88
N LEU A 7 3.71 -4.59 3.32
CA LEU A 7 2.67 -3.81 3.98
C LEU A 7 2.05 -4.63 5.12
N THR A 8 1.91 -3.98 6.27
CA THR A 8 1.18 -4.51 7.41
C THR A 8 0.23 -3.45 7.94
N LYS A 9 -1.00 -3.82 8.27
CA LYS A 9 -1.96 -2.93 8.88
C LYS A 9 -1.61 -2.69 10.34
N ASN A 10 -1.40 -1.43 10.71
CA ASN A 10 -1.09 -1.06 12.09
C ASN A 10 -2.37 -0.96 12.96
N HIS A 11 -2.18 -0.71 14.26
CA HIS A 11 -3.26 -0.57 15.24
C HIS A 11 -4.22 0.61 14.98
N GLN A 12 -3.84 1.58 14.14
CA GLN A 12 -4.70 2.69 13.70
C GLN A 12 -5.44 2.37 12.38
N GLY A 13 -5.30 1.15 11.87
CA GLY A 13 -5.92 0.71 10.63
C GLY A 13 -5.25 1.20 9.36
N ARG A 14 -4.04 1.76 9.43
CA ARG A 14 -3.27 2.23 8.25
C ARG A 14 -2.27 1.17 7.80
N TYR A 15 -2.07 1.03 6.50
CA TYR A 15 -1.04 0.14 5.95
C TYR A 15 0.33 0.80 6.01
N THR A 16 1.30 0.09 6.58
CA THR A 16 2.64 0.61 6.87
C THR A 16 3.74 -0.23 6.24
N LEU A 17 4.80 0.43 5.79
CA LEU A 17 6.09 -0.18 5.51
C LEU A 17 6.84 -0.52 6.82
N PRO A 18 7.88 -1.38 6.77
CA PRO A 18 8.62 -1.80 7.97
C PRO A 18 9.31 -0.67 8.74
N ASP A 19 9.56 0.47 8.11
CA ASP A 19 10.12 1.67 8.75
C ASP A 19 9.08 2.52 9.50
N GLY A 20 7.81 2.11 9.46
CA GLY A 20 6.69 2.82 10.06
C GLY A 20 6.06 3.88 9.15
N HIS A 21 6.57 4.09 7.94
CA HIS A 21 5.88 4.93 6.95
C HIS A 21 4.53 4.32 6.63
N TYR A 22 3.48 5.14 6.55
CA TYR A 22 2.12 4.68 6.29
C TYR A 22 1.49 5.43 5.12
N PHE A 23 0.57 4.78 4.44
CA PHE A 23 -0.15 5.36 3.31
C PHE A 23 -1.57 5.79 3.72
N THR A 24 -2.05 6.84 3.07
CA THR A 24 -3.37 7.44 3.24
C THR A 24 -4.01 7.77 1.90
N THR A 25 -5.28 8.20 1.91
CA THR A 25 -6.00 8.59 0.69
C THR A 25 -5.23 9.66 -0.08
N GLY A 26 -4.97 9.39 -1.36
CA GLY A 26 -4.25 10.31 -2.24
C GLY A 26 -2.78 9.95 -2.45
N ASP A 27 -2.19 9.15 -1.55
CA ASP A 27 -0.79 8.75 -1.67
C ASP A 27 -0.58 7.82 -2.87
N ASP A 28 0.45 8.13 -3.66
CA ASP A 28 0.95 7.22 -4.68
C ASP A 28 1.73 6.07 -4.02
N ILE A 29 1.54 4.86 -4.53
CA ILE A 29 2.21 3.65 -4.06
C ILE A 29 2.60 2.79 -5.26
N GLU A 30 3.77 2.13 -5.17
CA GLU A 30 4.12 1.07 -6.10
C GLU A 30 4.04 -0.27 -5.39
N ILE A 31 3.28 -1.20 -5.94
CA ILE A 31 3.13 -2.56 -5.40
C ILE A 31 3.73 -3.60 -6.35
N LYS A 32 4.21 -4.70 -5.81
CA LYS A 32 4.71 -5.83 -6.59
C LYS A 32 3.59 -6.84 -6.81
N LEU A 33 3.13 -6.98 -8.05
CA LEU A 33 2.28 -8.09 -8.49
C LEU A 33 3.13 -9.03 -9.34
N GLU A 34 3.21 -10.29 -8.92
CA GLU A 34 4.06 -11.30 -9.55
C GLU A 34 5.53 -10.84 -9.67
N LEU A 35 5.95 -10.44 -10.88
CA LEU A 35 7.31 -10.00 -11.20
C LEU A 35 7.39 -8.50 -11.55
N THR A 36 6.28 -7.76 -11.48
CA THR A 36 6.19 -6.37 -11.97
C THR A 36 5.82 -5.40 -10.84
N TRP A 37 6.48 -4.24 -10.84
CA TRP A 37 6.10 -3.10 -10.02
C TRP A 37 5.07 -2.26 -10.75
N ILE A 38 3.94 -2.01 -10.10
CA ILE A 38 2.84 -1.25 -10.66
C ILE A 38 2.57 -0.06 -9.75
N LYS A 39 2.53 1.13 -10.35
CA LYS A 39 2.15 2.36 -9.67
C LYS A 39 0.64 2.50 -9.65
N THR A 40 0.09 2.84 -8.48
CA THR A 40 -1.33 3.15 -8.28
C THR A 40 -1.46 4.15 -7.13
N ARG A 41 -2.70 4.40 -6.68
CA ARG A 41 -3.03 5.31 -5.59
C ARG A 41 -3.77 4.60 -4.49
N VAL A 42 -3.53 5.01 -3.25
CA VAL A 42 -4.27 4.56 -2.08
C VAL A 42 -5.53 5.40 -1.90
N HIS A 43 -6.64 4.75 -1.59
CA HIS A 43 -7.87 5.41 -1.14
C HIS A 43 -8.46 4.65 0.04
N HIS A 44 -9.22 5.34 0.87
CA HIS A 44 -9.95 4.77 2.00
C HIS A 44 -11.44 5.01 1.79
N ASP A 45 -12.25 3.95 1.87
CA ASP A 45 -13.71 4.08 1.89
C ASP A 45 -14.25 4.14 3.34
N LEU A 46 -15.45 3.67 3.62
CA LEU A 46 -15.97 3.62 5.00
C LEU A 46 -15.52 2.36 5.77
N LYS A 47 -14.74 1.48 5.15
CA LYS A 47 -14.38 0.16 5.65
C LYS A 47 -12.87 -0.04 5.74
N ASP A 48 -12.12 0.24 4.67
CA ASP A 48 -10.67 0.02 4.64
C ASP A 48 -9.94 0.85 3.57
N TYR A 49 -8.61 0.82 3.61
CA TYR A 49 -7.75 1.26 2.52
C TYR A 49 -7.69 0.21 1.40
N TYR A 50 -7.66 0.69 0.17
CA TYR A 50 -7.53 -0.12 -1.04
C TYR A 50 -6.70 0.60 -2.11
N LEU A 51 -6.30 -0.17 -3.13
CA LEU A 51 -5.59 0.33 -4.30
C LEU A 51 -6.59 0.73 -5.38
N VAL A 52 -6.59 1.99 -5.82
CA VAL A 52 -7.60 2.56 -6.73
C VAL A 52 -7.73 1.75 -8.03
N ASP A 53 -6.62 1.37 -8.66
CA ASP A 53 -6.65 0.63 -9.93
C ASP A 53 -6.84 -0.89 -9.73
N TYR A 54 -6.71 -1.37 -8.49
CA TYR A 54 -6.73 -2.79 -8.13
C TYR A 54 -7.51 -3.03 -6.82
N PRO A 55 -8.80 -2.65 -6.73
CA PRO A 55 -9.55 -2.64 -5.47
C PRO A 55 -9.79 -4.03 -4.88
N SER A 56 -9.69 -5.09 -5.69
CA SER A 56 -9.82 -6.48 -5.25
C SER A 56 -8.52 -7.07 -4.70
N VAL A 57 -7.38 -6.40 -4.87
CA VAL A 57 -6.09 -6.88 -4.36
C VAL A 57 -5.96 -6.43 -2.90
N PRO A 58 -5.84 -7.36 -1.93
CA PRO A 58 -5.67 -6.99 -0.53
C PRO A 58 -4.33 -6.30 -0.33
N MET A 59 -4.32 -5.16 0.38
CA MET A 59 -3.07 -4.44 0.68
C MET A 59 -2.19 -5.17 1.69
N GLU A 60 -2.78 -5.93 2.62
CA GLU A 60 -2.06 -6.70 3.63
C GLU A 60 -1.12 -7.72 2.98
N GLY A 61 0.15 -7.73 3.37
CA GLY A 61 1.13 -8.70 2.88
C GLY A 61 1.71 -8.39 1.50
N LEU A 62 1.26 -7.33 0.81
CA LEU A 62 1.87 -6.92 -0.45
C LEU A 62 3.26 -6.33 -0.22
N MET A 63 4.18 -6.65 -1.10
CA MET A 63 5.43 -5.90 -1.19
C MET A 63 5.15 -4.57 -1.88
N ALA A 64 5.46 -3.47 -1.21
CA ALA A 64 5.23 -2.13 -1.70
C ALA A 64 6.48 -1.26 -1.54
N ARG A 65 6.51 -0.16 -2.28
CA ARG A 65 7.50 0.89 -2.12
C ARG A 65 6.90 2.25 -2.39
N LYS A 66 7.53 3.27 -1.82
CA LYS A 66 7.22 4.65 -2.17
C LYS A 66 7.87 4.97 -3.53
N PRO A 67 7.13 5.53 -4.50
CA PRO A 67 7.70 6.04 -5.74
C PRO A 67 8.67 7.21 -5.52
#